data_AF-A0A819PRK3-F1
#
_entry.id   AF-A0A819PRK3-F1
#
_cell.length_a   1.000
_cell.length_b   1.000
_cell.length_c   1.000
_cell.angle_alpha   90.00
_cell.angle_beta   90.00
_cell.angle_gamma   90.00
#
_symmetry.space_group_name_H-M   'P 1'
#
loop_
_entity.id
_entity.type
_entity.pdbx_description
1 polymer ?
#
loop_
_entity_poly.entity_id
_entity_poly.type
_entity_poly.pdbx_seq_one_letter_code
_entity_poly.pdbx_strand_id
1 'polypeptide(L)'
;MPQQETITNYTHFPYKEENDGQEGWICGRGVAIRRNKTNTTECFCPPSLYGEYCQHFSDRITIITSLYNIPQKLLEQSSNTIKILASLLSDDSVIDYYIFHVPLIFSKNLNKKFRFNLIHSRPKILSESYTVRFEAYHLSVDSSIKFISVWEYPIHFPFLPSYRLAQVLKFENDQTISSKPHICHVANPCRHESTCHPVMNKLNNMSAYYCRCNTNSFGKQCEQLLAPSSSSSICSKHALLYLISPSKSICLCPTYRYGPTCSINHTCVYKNPCGVNRGKCYNNPDNLTRDYICVCDKKFFGDHCEFDSAVIRINFTDFVFVQSPSNFIMSSIIQLCDLHNKTFDLIVREKRVYQGLPSHTTEIFHNNHYLPMLAIMKLYHKQQLSNDYVANLKQPAYFILYITPFKVSHMNLTSIINMTNYCPHTAIAFQKNISDASYLSEYECSGRCRAGGQCIHGDLDDRKDFVCLCPRCYYGSVCQHNTELFSFTLETLLTDDLYSPSDVVRRLFSSMKSQS
;
A
#
# COMPACT_ATOMS: atom_id res chain seq x y z
N MET A 1 45.20 33.84 -13.38
CA MET A 1 44.74 34.00 -11.98
C MET A 1 43.25 33.70 -11.92
N PRO A 2 42.80 32.76 -11.06
CA PRO A 2 43.06 31.33 -11.16
C PRO A 2 42.43 30.74 -12.44
N GLN A 3 43.16 29.90 -13.16
CA GLN A 3 42.74 29.34 -14.44
C GLN A 3 41.78 28.16 -14.24
N GLN A 4 40.60 28.24 -14.86
CA GLN A 4 39.77 27.07 -15.18
C GLN A 4 40.53 26.24 -16.22
N GLU A 5 41.00 25.06 -15.84
CA GLU A 5 41.41 24.05 -16.80
C GLU A 5 40.18 23.32 -17.32
N THR A 6 39.66 23.81 -18.44
CA THR A 6 38.80 23.05 -19.34
C THR A 6 39.60 21.89 -19.92
N ILE A 7 39.28 20.65 -19.53
CA ILE A 7 39.82 19.46 -20.18
C ILE A 7 39.09 19.30 -21.52
N THR A 8 39.61 19.95 -22.55
CA THR A 8 39.33 19.66 -23.95
C THR A 8 40.54 18.97 -24.53
N ASN A 9 40.55 17.63 -24.54
CA ASN A 9 41.31 16.81 -25.49
C ASN A 9 40.93 15.33 -25.33
N TYR A 10 40.10 14.84 -26.25
CA TYR A 10 40.01 13.41 -26.54
C TYR A 10 41.24 13.04 -27.36
N THR A 11 42.36 12.74 -26.69
CA THR A 11 43.45 12.00 -27.33
C THR A 11 43.25 10.53 -27.04
N HIS A 12 43.21 9.74 -28.12
CA HIS A 12 43.21 8.28 -28.15
C HIS A 12 43.88 7.65 -26.91
N PHE A 13 43.13 6.83 -26.19
CA PHE A 13 43.69 5.82 -25.29
C PHE A 13 44.18 4.64 -26.15
N PRO A 14 45.50 4.42 -26.33
CA PRO A 14 45.99 3.10 -26.67
C PRO A 14 46.11 2.29 -25.37
N TYR A 15 46.04 0.97 -25.51
CA TYR A 15 46.05 -0.07 -24.46
C TYR A 15 44.70 -0.49 -23.90
N LYS A 16 44.14 -1.50 -24.58
CA LYS A 16 43.60 -2.67 -23.90
C LYS A 16 44.71 -3.26 -23.03
N GLU A 17 44.75 -2.91 -21.75
CA GLU A 17 45.17 -3.89 -20.75
C GLU A 17 43.91 -4.66 -20.36
N GLU A 18 43.94 -5.97 -20.62
CA GLU A 18 43.02 -6.90 -19.99
C GLU A 18 43.22 -6.78 -18.48
N ASN A 19 42.30 -6.07 -17.81
CA ASN A 19 42.23 -6.07 -16.36
C ASN A 19 41.89 -7.49 -15.90
N ASP A 20 42.91 -8.23 -15.49
CA ASP A 20 42.91 -9.67 -15.22
C ASP A 20 42.16 -10.07 -13.92
N GLY A 21 41.09 -9.33 -13.55
CA GLY A 21 40.18 -9.66 -12.44
C GLY A 21 40.79 -9.71 -11.03
N GLN A 22 42.10 -9.59 -10.85
CA GLN A 22 42.79 -9.74 -9.56
C GLN A 22 42.65 -8.51 -8.66
N GLU A 23 42.46 -7.31 -9.21
CA GLU A 23 42.30 -6.06 -8.42
C GLU A 23 40.97 -6.00 -7.65
N GLY A 24 39.96 -6.79 -8.06
CA GLY A 24 38.65 -6.85 -7.41
C GLY A 24 38.67 -7.43 -5.99
N TRP A 25 39.73 -8.14 -5.60
CA TRP A 25 39.86 -8.74 -4.26
C TRP A 25 40.42 -7.77 -3.22
N ILE A 26 41.17 -6.74 -3.64
CA ILE A 26 41.92 -5.86 -2.72
C ILE A 26 40.96 -5.01 -1.89
N CYS A 27 39.89 -4.50 -2.50
CA CYS A 27 38.94 -3.61 -1.84
C CYS A 27 37.65 -4.32 -1.38
N GLY A 28 37.66 -5.66 -1.27
CA GLY A 28 36.48 -6.43 -0.90
C GLY A 28 35.30 -6.21 -1.86
N ARG A 29 34.28 -5.44 -1.44
CA ARG A 29 33.15 -5.02 -2.31
C ARG A 29 33.21 -3.54 -2.74
N GLY A 30 34.31 -2.86 -2.45
CA GLY A 30 34.60 -1.51 -2.90
C GLY A 30 35.29 -1.48 -4.26
N VAL A 31 35.56 -0.27 -4.75
CA VAL A 31 36.25 -0.04 -6.02
C VAL A 31 37.70 0.31 -5.74
N ALA A 32 38.62 -0.47 -6.29
CA ALA A 32 40.05 -0.19 -6.25
C ALA A 32 40.42 0.88 -7.27
N ILE A 33 41.24 1.83 -6.86
CA ILE A 33 41.85 2.83 -7.73
C ILE A 33 43.33 2.93 -7.42
N ARG A 34 44.13 3.00 -8.48
CA ARG A 34 45.59 3.09 -8.36
C ARG A 34 46.03 4.53 -8.56
N ARG A 35 46.71 5.10 -7.55
CA ARG A 35 47.23 6.47 -7.64
C ARG A 35 48.54 6.45 -8.43
N ASN A 36 48.52 6.93 -9.68
CA ASN A 36 49.68 6.90 -10.59
C ASN A 36 50.97 7.52 -10.02
N LYS A 37 50.86 8.52 -9.13
CA LYS A 37 52.05 9.20 -8.56
C LYS A 37 52.77 8.40 -7.47
N THR A 38 52.06 7.53 -6.75
CA THR A 38 52.59 6.80 -5.58
C THR A 38 52.57 5.29 -5.77
N ASN A 39 51.96 4.80 -6.86
CA ASN A 39 51.71 3.38 -7.12
C ASN A 39 50.96 2.68 -5.96
N THR A 40 50.23 3.44 -5.14
CA THR A 40 49.43 2.93 -4.03
C THR A 40 48.00 2.70 -4.48
N THR A 41 47.41 1.57 -4.07
CA THR A 41 45.99 1.28 -4.25
C THR A 41 45.19 1.91 -3.12
N GLU A 42 44.15 2.65 -3.48
CA GLU A 42 43.17 3.24 -2.57
C GLU A 42 41.80 2.60 -2.87
N CYS A 43 40.96 2.45 -1.85
CA CYS A 43 39.66 1.80 -2.00
C CYS A 43 38.54 2.81 -1.74
N PHE A 44 37.62 2.93 -2.71
CA PHE A 44 36.36 3.62 -2.50
C PHE A 44 35.31 2.63 -2.00
N CYS A 45 34.95 2.75 -0.71
CA CYS A 45 33.98 1.87 -0.09
C CYS A 45 32.55 2.34 -0.32
N PRO A 46 31.61 1.42 -0.60
CA PRO A 46 30.19 1.75 -0.57
C PRO A 46 29.79 2.15 0.86
N PRO A 47 28.73 2.95 1.06
CA PRO A 47 28.33 3.47 2.39
C PRO A 47 28.14 2.40 3.47
N SER A 48 27.80 1.17 3.08
CA SER A 48 27.62 0.02 3.97
C SER A 48 28.92 -0.62 4.47
N LEU A 49 30.09 -0.19 3.96
CA LEU A 49 31.40 -0.72 4.31
C LEU A 49 32.38 0.41 4.65
N TYR A 50 33.38 0.10 5.47
CA TYR A 50 34.46 1.00 5.83
C TYR A 50 35.78 0.25 6.05
N GLY A 51 36.85 1.00 6.26
CA GLY A 51 38.22 0.50 6.37
C GLY A 51 39.01 0.74 5.08
N GLU A 52 40.34 0.65 5.17
CA GLU A 52 41.24 0.90 4.04
C GLU A 52 40.98 0.00 2.83
N TYR A 53 40.40 -1.18 3.06
CA TYR A 53 40.07 -2.19 2.07
C TYR A 53 38.58 -2.54 2.04
N CYS A 54 37.72 -1.68 2.62
CA CYS A 54 36.28 -1.92 2.76
C CYS A 54 35.93 -3.24 3.46
N GLN A 55 36.79 -3.67 4.38
CA GLN A 55 36.74 -4.97 5.04
C GLN A 55 35.75 -5.03 6.21
N HIS A 56 35.25 -3.87 6.68
CA HIS A 56 34.36 -3.80 7.82
C HIS A 56 32.95 -3.35 7.41
N PHE A 57 31.93 -3.95 8.01
CA PHE A 57 30.53 -3.52 7.81
C PHE A 57 30.19 -2.35 8.71
N SER A 58 29.63 -1.30 8.11
CA SER A 58 29.00 -0.19 8.85
C SER A 58 27.84 -0.71 9.68
N ASP A 59 27.62 -0.12 10.85
CA ASP A 59 26.47 -0.47 11.68
C ASP A 59 25.20 -0.06 10.93
N ARG A 60 24.25 -0.97 10.81
CA ARG A 60 23.00 -0.73 10.09
C ARG A 60 21.79 -0.98 10.96
N ILE A 61 20.76 -0.19 10.69
CA ILE A 61 19.43 -0.38 11.21
C ILE A 61 18.52 -0.77 10.06
N THR A 62 18.03 -2.01 10.07
CA THR A 62 16.97 -2.43 9.15
C THR A 62 15.62 -2.00 9.70
N ILE A 63 14.97 -1.08 8.99
CA ILE A 63 13.62 -0.61 9.29
C ILE A 63 12.61 -1.48 8.54
N ILE A 64 11.55 -1.88 9.24
CA ILE A 64 10.36 -2.48 8.65
C ILE A 64 9.16 -1.71 9.18
N THR A 65 8.41 -1.05 8.31
CA THR A 65 7.32 -0.18 8.72
C THR A 65 6.08 -0.28 7.84
N SER A 66 4.93 0.04 8.40
CA SER A 66 3.65 0.17 7.69
C SER A 66 2.83 1.29 8.32
N LEU A 67 1.89 1.86 7.58
CA LEU A 67 0.99 2.89 8.08
C LEU A 67 -0.33 2.25 8.49
N TYR A 68 -0.95 2.75 9.56
CA TYR A 68 -2.26 2.28 10.02
C TYR A 68 -3.14 3.47 10.43
N ASN A 69 -4.46 3.31 10.24
CA ASN A 69 -5.49 4.29 10.61
C ASN A 69 -5.30 5.67 9.95
N ILE A 70 -4.95 5.72 8.66
CA ILE A 70 -4.75 6.99 7.94
C ILE A 70 -6.03 7.83 8.00
N PRO A 71 -5.97 9.12 8.41
CA PRO A 71 -7.14 9.98 8.50
C PRO A 71 -7.96 10.03 7.21
N GLN A 72 -9.28 9.87 7.33
CA GLN A 72 -10.20 9.81 6.19
C GLN A 72 -10.11 11.04 5.28
N LYS A 73 -9.92 12.24 5.85
CA LYS A 73 -9.70 13.49 5.11
C LYS A 73 -8.55 13.41 4.11
N LEU A 74 -7.51 12.63 4.40
CA LEU A 74 -6.39 12.44 3.47
C LEU A 74 -6.76 11.48 2.34
N LEU A 75 -7.65 10.51 2.62
CA LEU A 75 -8.10 9.48 1.68
C LEU A 75 -9.15 9.98 0.67
N GLU A 76 -9.81 11.10 0.94
CA GLU A 76 -10.86 11.67 0.06
C GLU A 76 -10.37 11.96 -1.36
N GLN A 77 -9.09 12.33 -1.53
CA GLN A 77 -8.50 12.59 -2.84
C GLN A 77 -7.48 11.51 -3.22
N SER A 78 -7.81 10.70 -4.22
CA SER A 78 -6.96 9.60 -4.72
C SER A 78 -5.57 10.03 -5.21
N SER A 79 -5.38 11.29 -5.60
CA SER A 79 -4.10 11.87 -6.01
C SER A 79 -3.17 12.24 -4.85
N ASN A 80 -3.67 12.19 -3.61
CA ASN A 80 -2.86 12.51 -2.45
C ASN A 80 -1.78 11.45 -2.21
N THR A 81 -0.63 11.92 -1.75
CA THR A 81 0.49 11.06 -1.37
C THR A 81 0.98 11.48 0.00
N ILE A 82 1.24 10.50 0.86
CA ILE A 82 1.93 10.73 2.13
C ILE A 82 3.42 10.48 1.89
N LYS A 83 4.25 11.48 2.17
CA LYS A 83 5.70 11.37 2.20
C LYS A 83 6.15 11.14 3.63
N ILE A 84 7.01 10.15 3.84
CA ILE A 84 7.61 9.87 5.15
C ILE A 84 9.12 10.12 5.07
N LEU A 85 9.63 10.95 5.97
CA LEU A 85 11.05 11.12 6.23
C LEU A 85 11.41 10.32 7.48
N ALA A 86 12.22 9.28 7.32
CA ALA A 86 12.76 8.49 8.41
C ALA A 86 14.20 8.90 8.68
N SER A 87 14.50 9.39 9.87
CA SER A 87 15.81 9.93 10.25
C SER A 87 16.39 9.16 11.44
N LEU A 88 17.66 8.76 11.34
CA LEU A 88 18.44 8.26 12.47
C LEU A 88 19.12 9.45 13.17
N LEU A 89 18.84 9.60 14.46
CA LEU A 89 19.33 10.69 15.30
C LEU A 89 20.27 10.15 16.37
N SER A 90 21.30 10.94 16.69
CA SER A 90 22.17 10.81 17.87
C SER A 90 22.25 12.18 18.53
N ASP A 91 21.80 12.29 19.78
CA ASP A 91 21.74 13.55 20.52
C ASP A 91 21.16 14.71 19.67
N ASP A 92 20.00 14.44 19.06
CA ASP A 92 19.24 15.34 18.16
C ASP A 92 19.92 15.71 16.83
N SER A 93 21.12 15.20 16.54
CA SER A 93 21.80 15.35 15.25
C SER A 93 21.45 14.22 14.28
N VAL A 94 21.08 14.54 13.04
CA VAL A 94 20.76 13.52 12.01
C VAL A 94 22.05 12.88 11.48
N ILE A 95 22.15 11.56 11.62
CA ILE A 95 23.25 10.74 11.10
C ILE A 95 22.97 10.35 9.65
N ASP A 96 21.78 9.78 9.42
CA ASP A 96 21.34 9.26 8.13
C ASP A 96 19.82 9.37 8.03
N TYR A 97 19.30 9.36 6.80
CA TYR A 97 17.88 9.47 6.55
C TYR A 97 17.43 8.71 5.31
N TYR A 98 16.14 8.40 5.26
CA TYR A 98 15.50 7.75 4.13
C TYR A 98 14.12 8.36 3.88
N ILE A 99 13.78 8.61 2.63
CA ILE A 99 12.47 9.16 2.24
C ILE A 99 11.73 8.11 1.42
N PHE A 100 10.46 7.89 1.74
CA PHE A 100 9.57 7.06 0.94
C PHE A 100 8.17 7.67 0.84
N HIS A 101 7.39 7.17 -0.11
CA HIS A 101 6.08 7.71 -0.45
C HIS A 101 5.00 6.63 -0.40
N VAL A 102 3.80 7.05 0.00
CA VAL A 102 2.62 6.22 0.10
C VAL A 102 1.51 6.87 -0.73
N PRO A 103 1.36 6.47 -2.00
CA PRO A 103 0.26 6.94 -2.83
C PRO A 103 -1.07 6.42 -2.28
N LEU A 104 -2.00 7.31 -1.93
CA LEU A 104 -3.25 6.94 -1.26
C LEU A 104 -4.27 6.28 -2.19
N ILE A 105 -4.04 6.30 -3.51
CA ILE A 105 -4.82 5.49 -4.46
C ILE A 105 -4.74 3.98 -4.18
N PHE A 106 -3.65 3.52 -3.55
CA PHE A 106 -3.49 2.14 -3.09
C PHE A 106 -3.93 1.94 -1.65
N SER A 107 -4.76 2.84 -1.08
CA SER A 107 -5.31 2.69 0.26
C SER A 107 -6.12 1.41 0.46
N LYS A 108 -6.59 0.74 -0.60
CA LYS A 108 -7.17 -0.61 -0.46
C LYS A 108 -6.13 -1.69 -0.11
N ASN A 109 -4.84 -1.41 -0.35
CA ASN A 109 -3.68 -2.24 -0.02
C ASN A 109 -2.87 -1.63 1.15
N LEU A 110 -3.53 -1.14 2.21
CA LEU A 110 -2.92 -0.54 3.42
C LEU A 110 -1.91 -1.45 4.15
N ASN A 111 -1.78 -2.72 3.77
CA ASN A 111 -0.84 -3.67 4.35
C ASN A 111 0.56 -3.64 3.71
N LYS A 112 0.87 -2.66 2.85
CA LYS A 112 2.21 -2.55 2.24
C LYS A 112 3.26 -2.28 3.33
N LYS A 113 4.18 -3.22 3.48
CA LYS A 113 5.35 -3.10 4.37
C LYS A 113 6.51 -2.47 3.61
N PHE A 114 7.07 -1.42 4.16
CA PHE A 114 8.28 -0.76 3.67
C PHE A 114 9.49 -1.31 4.40
N ARG A 115 10.54 -1.64 3.66
CA ARG A 115 11.81 -2.15 4.21
C ARG A 115 12.97 -1.37 3.63
N PHE A 116 13.78 -0.77 4.49
CA PHE A 116 14.97 -0.02 4.11
C PHE A 116 16.02 -0.09 5.22
N ASN A 117 17.23 0.42 4.95
CA ASN A 117 18.30 0.47 5.94
C ASN A 117 18.68 1.93 6.20
N LEU A 118 18.95 2.25 7.46
CA LEU A 118 19.66 3.45 7.87
C LEU A 118 21.06 3.03 8.32
N ILE A 119 22.08 3.76 7.90
CA ILE A 119 23.48 3.39 8.09
C ILE A 119 24.13 4.40 9.03
N HIS A 120 24.81 3.91 10.07
CA HIS A 120 25.66 4.74 10.90
C HIS A 120 27.07 4.76 10.31
N SER A 121 27.56 5.94 9.91
CA SER A 121 28.95 6.12 9.49
C SER A 121 29.88 5.92 10.69
N ARG A 122 30.87 5.04 10.56
CA ARG A 122 31.89 4.82 11.60
C ARG A 122 33.04 5.83 11.46
N PRO A 123 33.79 6.12 12.54
CA PRO A 123 33.75 5.49 13.87
C PRO A 123 32.48 5.82 14.65
N LYS A 124 31.95 4.83 15.38
CA LYS A 124 30.76 4.97 16.21
C LYS A 124 31.07 6.00 17.30
N ILE A 125 30.49 7.19 17.21
CA ILE A 125 30.47 8.12 18.33
C ILE A 125 29.64 7.40 19.40
N LEU A 126 30.22 7.05 20.54
CA LEU A 126 29.46 6.50 21.66
C LEU A 126 28.52 7.62 22.17
N SER A 127 27.34 7.70 21.57
CA SER A 127 26.22 8.41 22.17
C SER A 127 25.43 7.45 23.05
N GLU A 128 24.94 7.98 24.16
CA GLU A 128 24.07 7.25 25.08
C GLU A 128 22.66 7.07 24.51
N SER A 129 22.26 7.87 23.51
CA SER A 129 20.87 7.88 23.01
C SER A 129 20.77 7.99 21.49
N TYR A 130 20.29 6.91 20.87
CA TYR A 130 19.91 6.92 19.45
C TYR A 130 18.40 6.85 19.32
N THR A 131 17.86 7.57 18.35
CA THR A 131 16.41 7.57 18.08
C THR A 131 16.17 7.51 16.58
N VAL A 132 15.20 6.71 16.15
CA VAL A 132 14.65 6.81 14.80
C VAL A 132 13.37 7.62 14.86
N ARG A 133 13.37 8.74 14.13
CA ARG A 133 12.23 9.64 13.98
C ARG A 133 11.60 9.41 12.61
N PHE A 134 10.28 9.32 12.56
CA PHE A 134 9.49 9.33 11.33
C PHE A 134 8.67 10.60 11.28
N GLU A 135 8.78 11.39 10.22
CA GLU A 135 7.98 12.58 10.00
C GLU A 135 7.10 12.39 8.75
N ALA A 136 5.79 12.59 8.89
CA ALA A 136 4.82 12.45 7.82
C ALA A 136 4.40 13.81 7.25
N TYR A 137 4.39 13.87 5.92
CA TYR A 137 4.01 15.04 5.15
C TYR A 137 2.94 14.68 4.13
N HIS A 138 1.87 15.46 4.06
CA HIS A 138 0.84 15.40 3.05
C HIS A 138 1.31 16.21 1.85
N LEU A 139 1.40 15.55 0.70
CA LEU A 139 1.62 16.20 -0.57
C LEU A 139 0.27 16.42 -1.25
N SER A 140 -0.12 17.69 -1.34
CA SER A 140 -1.38 18.11 -1.96
C SER A 140 -1.22 18.34 -3.47
N VAL A 141 -2.35 18.37 -4.19
CA VAL A 141 -2.38 18.60 -5.64
C VAL A 141 -1.95 20.03 -6.01
N ASP A 142 -2.17 20.99 -5.12
CA ASP A 142 -1.80 22.41 -5.27
C ASP A 142 -0.29 22.70 -5.07
N SER A 143 0.55 21.66 -5.02
CA SER A 143 1.98 21.75 -4.69
C SER A 143 2.28 22.00 -3.21
N SER A 144 1.29 22.08 -2.32
CA SER A 144 1.56 22.35 -0.91
C SER A 144 2.05 21.09 -0.18
N ILE A 145 3.05 21.29 0.69
CA ILE A 145 3.63 20.26 1.55
C ILE A 145 3.25 20.58 2.98
N LYS A 146 2.35 19.79 3.56
CA LYS A 146 1.83 20.00 4.91
C LYS A 146 2.32 18.91 5.84
N PHE A 147 2.89 19.29 6.98
CA PHE A 147 3.23 18.31 8.01
C PHE A 147 1.96 17.72 8.62
N ILE A 148 1.97 16.41 8.88
CA ILE A 148 0.83 15.67 9.45
C ILE A 148 1.15 15.20 10.86
N SER A 149 2.27 14.50 11.04
CA SER A 149 2.56 13.79 12.29
C SER A 149 4.03 13.36 12.40
N VAL A 150 4.44 13.00 13.61
CA VAL A 150 5.78 12.50 13.94
C VAL A 150 5.72 11.34 14.92
N TRP A 151 6.62 10.36 14.75
CA TRP A 151 6.83 9.25 15.68
C TRP A 151 8.32 9.16 16.03
N GLU A 152 8.64 8.78 17.26
CA GLU A 152 10.02 8.65 17.72
C GLU A 152 10.24 7.36 18.50
N TYR A 153 11.17 6.53 18.04
CA TYR A 153 11.50 5.25 18.66
C TYR A 153 12.95 5.26 19.15
N PRO A 154 13.19 5.17 20.47
CA PRO A 154 14.55 5.04 20.98
C PRO A 154 15.14 3.70 20.56
N ILE A 155 16.44 3.69 20.29
CA ILE A 155 17.20 2.53 19.87
C ILE A 155 18.38 2.36 20.82
N HIS A 156 18.48 1.16 21.37
CA HIS A 156 19.67 0.72 22.08
C HIS A 156 20.45 -0.14 21.11
N PHE A 157 21.59 0.37 20.61
CA PHE A 157 22.44 -0.43 19.74
C PHE A 157 23.02 -1.62 20.54
N PRO A 158 22.70 -2.87 20.18
CA PRO A 158 23.46 -3.99 20.68
C PRO A 158 24.90 -3.89 20.14
N PHE A 159 25.83 -4.59 20.79
CA PHE A 159 27.23 -4.70 20.36
C PHE A 159 27.39 -5.14 18.87
N LEU A 160 26.38 -5.81 18.31
CA LEU A 160 26.38 -6.31 16.93
C LEU A 160 26.03 -5.22 15.89
N PRO A 161 26.65 -5.24 14.69
CA PRO A 161 26.53 -4.20 13.66
C PRO A 161 25.18 -4.19 12.91
N SER A 162 24.14 -4.84 13.44
CA SER A 162 22.84 -4.94 12.78
C SER A 162 21.71 -4.91 13.81
N TYR A 163 20.94 -3.83 13.79
CA TYR A 163 19.69 -3.68 14.58
C TYR A 163 18.47 -3.78 13.66
N ARG A 164 17.35 -4.32 14.15
CA ARG A 164 16.10 -4.39 13.39
C ARG A 164 15.00 -3.68 14.15
N LEU A 165 14.45 -2.62 13.56
CA LEU A 165 13.29 -1.90 14.10
C LEU A 165 12.07 -2.20 13.23
N ALA A 166 11.09 -2.90 13.81
CA ALA A 166 9.81 -3.18 13.16
C ALA A 166 8.70 -2.41 13.89
N GLN A 167 8.07 -1.44 13.23
CA GLN A 167 7.07 -0.57 13.86
C GLN A 167 5.92 -0.27 12.90
N VAL A 168 4.70 -0.19 13.44
CA VAL A 168 3.52 0.27 12.70
C VAL A 168 3.28 1.73 13.06
N LEU A 169 3.34 2.62 12.07
CA LEU A 169 3.04 4.05 12.25
C LEU A 169 1.53 4.25 12.28
N LYS A 170 0.97 4.19 13.49
CA LYS A 170 -0.44 4.43 13.74
C LYS A 170 -0.71 5.92 13.86
N PHE A 171 -1.64 6.43 13.06
CA PHE A 171 -2.24 7.74 13.27
C PHE A 171 -3.35 7.59 14.32
N GLU A 172 -3.37 8.48 15.31
CA GLU A 172 -4.46 8.56 16.27
C GLU A 172 -5.47 9.63 15.82
N ASN A 173 -6.72 9.49 16.22
CA ASN A 173 -7.80 10.35 15.75
C ASN A 173 -7.70 11.75 16.37
N ASP A 174 -8.09 12.80 15.65
CA ASP A 174 -8.04 14.20 16.11
C ASP A 174 -8.75 14.43 17.46
N GLN A 175 -9.83 13.67 17.74
CA GLN A 175 -10.54 13.70 19.02
C GLN A 175 -9.70 13.16 20.19
N THR A 176 -8.87 12.14 19.95
CA THR A 176 -7.97 11.58 20.96
C THR A 176 -6.78 12.48 21.24
N ILE A 177 -6.34 13.23 20.22
CA ILE A 177 -5.27 14.23 20.34
C ILE A 177 -5.79 15.43 21.12
N SER A 178 -7.00 15.90 20.80
CA SER A 178 -7.60 17.10 21.42
C SER A 178 -8.10 16.88 22.85
N SER A 179 -8.51 15.64 23.19
CA SER A 179 -9.04 15.33 24.53
C SER A 179 -7.99 15.23 25.62
N LYS A 180 -6.71 15.06 25.26
CA LYS A 180 -5.61 14.96 26.23
C LYS A 180 -4.93 16.33 26.42
N PRO A 181 -4.75 16.79 27.66
CA PRO A 181 -3.96 17.99 27.91
C PRO A 181 -2.52 17.71 27.48
N HIS A 182 -2.02 18.50 26.53
CA HIS A 182 -0.66 18.37 26.00
C HIS A 182 0.00 19.74 25.99
N ILE A 183 1.32 19.80 26.20
CA ILE A 183 2.04 21.07 26.30
C ILE A 183 1.75 21.96 25.08
N CYS A 184 1.78 21.43 23.86
CA CYS A 184 1.50 22.20 22.64
C CYS A 184 0.14 22.91 22.61
N HIS A 185 -0.87 22.47 23.38
CA HIS A 185 -2.19 23.13 23.46
C HIS A 185 -2.21 24.24 24.53
N VAL A 186 -1.40 24.10 25.57
CA VAL A 186 -1.35 25.02 26.71
C VAL A 186 -0.32 26.14 26.49
N ALA A 187 0.84 25.78 25.94
CA ALA A 187 1.94 26.70 25.63
C ALA A 187 2.71 26.17 24.42
N ASN A 188 3.16 27.04 23.52
CA ASN A 188 4.05 26.63 22.43
C ASN A 188 5.51 26.68 22.94
N PRO A 189 6.18 25.53 23.23
CA PRO A 189 7.57 25.50 23.67
C PRO A 189 8.57 25.83 22.54
N CYS A 190 8.11 25.89 21.30
CA CYS A 190 8.96 26.14 20.13
C CYS A 190 9.20 27.64 19.94
N ARG A 191 10.44 28.01 19.62
CA ARG A 191 10.85 29.41 19.40
C ARG A 191 10.65 29.84 17.94
N HIS A 192 10.79 31.14 17.68
CA HIS A 192 10.80 31.75 16.34
C HIS A 192 9.56 31.41 15.48
N GLU A 193 8.37 31.50 16.08
CA GLU A 193 7.08 31.21 15.41
C GLU A 193 6.98 29.79 14.82
N SER A 194 7.76 28.86 15.38
CA SER A 194 7.75 27.46 14.95
C SER A 194 6.52 26.73 15.49
N THR A 195 6.15 25.62 14.84
CA THR A 195 4.94 24.88 15.19
C THR A 195 5.23 23.70 16.11
N CYS A 196 4.46 23.56 17.19
CA CYS A 196 4.55 22.44 18.14
C CYS A 196 3.59 21.32 17.73
N HIS A 197 4.09 20.09 17.71
CA HIS A 197 3.31 18.89 17.41
C HIS A 197 3.53 17.83 18.47
N PRO A 198 2.48 17.13 18.96
CA PRO A 198 2.65 16.01 19.86
C PRO A 198 3.28 14.81 19.13
N VAL A 199 4.08 14.03 19.85
CA VAL A 199 4.68 12.80 19.29
C VAL A 199 3.67 11.66 19.35
N MET A 200 3.29 11.12 18.19
CA MET A 200 2.09 10.27 18.02
C MET A 200 2.17 8.93 18.79
N ASN A 201 3.36 8.34 18.94
CA ASN A 201 3.54 7.14 19.76
C ASN A 201 3.78 7.43 21.26
N LYS A 202 3.73 8.70 21.68
CA LYS A 202 3.96 9.14 23.06
C LYS A 202 2.87 10.07 23.58
N LEU A 203 1.65 10.00 23.04
CA LEU A 203 0.54 10.90 23.40
C LEU A 203 0.14 10.90 24.89
N ASN A 204 0.50 9.87 25.64
CA ASN A 204 0.27 9.82 27.09
C ASN A 204 1.27 10.67 27.89
N ASN A 205 2.39 11.05 27.28
CA ASN A 205 3.40 11.90 27.91
C ASN A 205 3.14 13.36 27.51
N MET A 206 2.67 14.16 28.46
CA MET A 206 2.32 15.57 28.24
C MET A 206 3.50 16.44 27.79
N SER A 207 4.73 15.99 28.04
CA SER A 207 5.97 16.70 27.71
C SER A 207 6.64 16.20 26.42
N ALA A 208 6.09 15.20 25.74
CA ALA A 208 6.66 14.64 24.52
C ALA A 208 6.18 15.40 23.27
N TYR A 209 6.91 16.42 22.87
CA TYR A 209 6.61 17.24 21.71
C TYR A 209 7.74 17.25 20.68
N TYR A 210 7.40 17.69 19.48
CA TYR A 210 8.31 17.97 18.38
C TYR A 210 8.08 19.39 17.89
N CYS A 211 9.16 20.14 17.72
CA CYS A 211 9.12 21.47 17.12
C CYS A 211 9.48 21.38 15.65
N ARG A 212 8.52 21.71 14.78
CA ARG A 212 8.78 21.89 13.36
C ARG A 212 9.22 23.34 13.14
N CYS A 213 10.51 23.48 12.89
CA CYS A 213 11.17 24.77 12.72
C CYS A 213 10.80 25.46 11.41
N ASN A 214 10.78 26.79 11.45
CA ASN A 214 10.67 27.62 10.27
C ASN A 214 11.98 27.59 9.46
N THR A 215 11.93 28.04 8.20
CA THR A 215 13.00 27.85 7.19
C THR A 215 14.38 28.38 7.58
N ASN A 216 14.46 29.30 8.54
CA ASN A 216 15.71 29.95 8.97
C ASN A 216 16.12 29.55 10.39
N SER A 217 15.47 28.56 10.98
CA SER A 217 15.70 28.10 12.35
C SER A 217 15.90 26.59 12.40
N PHE A 218 16.72 26.14 13.35
CA PHE A 218 16.98 24.72 13.60
C PHE A 218 17.32 24.49 15.07
N GLY A 219 17.46 23.24 15.48
CA GLY A 219 17.62 22.83 16.88
C GLY A 219 16.34 22.22 17.46
N LYS A 220 16.44 21.71 18.68
CA LYS A 220 15.38 20.90 19.31
C LYS A 220 14.10 21.70 19.57
N GLN A 221 14.25 22.96 19.94
CA GLN A 221 13.19 23.94 20.16
C GLN A 221 13.21 25.05 19.10
N CYS A 222 13.92 24.83 17.99
CA CYS A 222 14.14 25.83 16.94
C CYS A 222 14.86 27.08 17.45
N GLU A 223 15.77 26.92 18.42
CA GLU A 223 16.47 27.99 19.12
C GLU A 223 17.61 28.62 18.33
N GLN A 224 18.16 27.92 17.33
CA GLN A 224 19.30 28.38 16.54
C GLN A 224 18.82 29.00 15.24
N LEU A 225 19.34 30.18 14.88
CA LEU A 225 19.05 30.87 13.62
C LEU A 225 20.21 30.72 12.65
N LEU A 226 19.91 30.56 11.36
CA LEU A 226 20.90 30.63 10.30
C LEU A 226 21.32 32.08 10.03
N ALA A 227 22.61 32.30 9.76
CA ALA A 227 23.10 33.60 9.33
C ALA A 227 22.53 33.95 7.93
N PRO A 228 22.11 35.21 7.70
CA PRO A 228 21.37 35.63 6.51
C PRO A 228 22.13 35.49 5.17
N SER A 229 23.43 35.20 5.20
CA SER A 229 24.29 35.01 4.02
C SER A 229 24.42 33.56 3.53
N SER A 230 23.79 32.59 4.21
CA SER A 230 23.90 31.16 3.90
C SER A 230 22.70 30.58 3.13
N SER A 231 21.67 31.37 2.87
CA SER A 231 20.43 30.97 2.19
C SER A 231 20.53 31.09 0.66
N SER A 232 21.54 30.49 0.03
CA SER A 232 21.42 30.22 -1.40
C SER A 232 20.35 29.13 -1.55
N SER A 233 19.27 29.41 -2.28
CA SER A 233 18.13 28.50 -2.41
C SER A 233 18.51 27.28 -3.25
N ILE A 234 19.10 26.27 -2.62
CA ILE A 234 19.47 24.99 -3.24
C ILE A 234 18.21 24.26 -3.75
N CYS A 235 17.07 24.45 -3.08
CA CYS A 235 15.80 23.83 -3.43
C CYS A 235 15.01 24.66 -4.45
N SER A 236 14.29 23.98 -5.33
CA SER A 236 13.42 24.62 -6.32
C SER A 236 12.20 25.30 -5.69
N LYS A 237 11.54 26.18 -6.46
CA LYS A 237 10.31 26.86 -6.06
C LYS A 237 9.23 25.83 -5.63
N HIS A 238 8.59 26.09 -4.48
CA HIS A 238 7.59 25.22 -3.81
C HIS A 238 8.14 23.96 -3.13
N ALA A 239 9.46 23.72 -3.15
CA ALA A 239 10.06 22.72 -2.29
C ALA A 239 10.19 23.26 -0.85
N LEU A 240 10.06 22.36 0.12
CA LEU A 240 10.26 22.69 1.53
C LEU A 240 11.71 22.37 1.91
N LEU A 241 12.47 23.38 2.33
CA LEU A 241 13.83 23.21 2.84
C LEU A 241 13.77 22.63 4.26
N TYR A 242 14.42 21.49 4.47
CA TYR A 242 14.60 20.87 5.77
C TYR A 242 16.08 20.94 6.17
N LEU A 243 16.36 21.62 7.28
CA LEU A 243 17.73 21.82 7.75
C LEU A 243 18.13 20.68 8.68
N ILE A 244 19.19 19.93 8.30
CA ILE A 244 19.81 18.93 9.17
C ILE A 244 20.86 19.59 10.07
N SER A 245 21.67 20.46 9.48
CA SER A 245 22.78 21.16 10.13
C SER A 245 23.06 22.45 9.35
N PRO A 246 23.90 23.37 9.87
CA PRO A 246 24.24 24.61 9.16
C PRO A 246 24.74 24.41 7.73
N SER A 247 25.37 23.27 7.43
CA SER A 247 25.95 22.96 6.12
C SER A 247 25.23 21.84 5.36
N LYS A 248 24.18 21.22 5.93
CA LYS A 248 23.43 20.14 5.27
C LYS A 248 21.93 20.39 5.34
N SER A 249 21.29 20.31 4.18
CA SER A 249 19.85 20.46 4.04
C SER A 249 19.28 19.42 3.08
N ILE A 250 18.02 19.06 3.30
CA ILE A 250 17.22 18.21 2.41
C ILE A 250 16.14 19.07 1.76
N CYS A 251 15.95 18.91 0.46
CA CYS A 251 14.79 19.48 -0.22
C CYS A 251 13.64 18.46 -0.23
N LEU A 252 12.56 18.76 0.47
CA LEU A 252 11.33 17.97 0.40
C LEU A 252 10.52 18.44 -0.81
N CYS A 253 10.44 17.60 -1.83
CA CYS A 253 9.82 17.96 -3.10
C CYS A 253 8.28 17.90 -3.08
N PRO A 254 7.59 18.75 -3.85
CA PRO A 254 6.15 18.63 -4.06
C PRO A 254 5.81 17.40 -4.92
N THR A 255 4.53 17.02 -5.01
CA THR A 255 4.04 15.79 -5.65
C THR A 255 4.57 15.54 -7.06
N TYR A 256 4.82 16.60 -7.83
CA TYR A 256 5.18 16.55 -9.25
C TYR A 256 6.68 16.75 -9.52
N ARG A 257 7.49 16.95 -8.49
CA ARG A 257 8.95 17.10 -8.63
C ARG A 257 9.72 16.10 -7.79
N TYR A 258 10.92 15.79 -8.23
CA TYR A 258 11.85 14.91 -7.54
C TYR A 258 13.30 15.34 -7.76
N GLY A 259 14.22 14.57 -7.19
CA GLY A 259 15.65 14.84 -7.19
C GLY A 259 16.11 15.64 -5.97
N PRO A 260 17.44 15.74 -5.75
CA PRO A 260 18.01 16.33 -4.53
C PRO A 260 17.66 17.81 -4.34
N THR A 261 17.44 18.54 -5.44
CA THR A 261 17.05 19.96 -5.46
C THR A 261 15.58 20.17 -5.81
N CYS A 262 14.82 19.10 -6.04
CA CYS A 262 13.44 19.15 -6.52
C CYS A 262 13.29 19.86 -7.86
N SER A 263 14.29 19.84 -8.73
CA SER A 263 14.25 20.55 -10.02
C SER A 263 13.77 19.68 -11.19
N ILE A 264 13.58 18.38 -10.99
CA ILE A 264 13.18 17.44 -12.02
C ILE A 264 11.68 17.18 -11.89
N ASN A 265 10.93 17.29 -12.98
CA ASN A 265 9.49 17.01 -12.97
C ASN A 265 9.22 15.55 -13.30
N HIS A 266 8.15 15.00 -12.73
CA HIS A 266 7.67 13.65 -13.03
C HIS A 266 7.07 13.52 -14.44
N THR A 267 7.08 12.29 -14.97
CA THR A 267 6.53 11.99 -16.30
C THR A 267 5.07 12.41 -16.45
N CYS A 268 4.22 12.17 -15.44
CA CYS A 268 2.79 12.51 -15.49
C CYS A 268 2.50 14.01 -15.70
N VAL A 269 3.48 14.89 -15.48
CA VAL A 269 3.31 16.36 -15.58
C VAL A 269 3.26 16.80 -17.04
N TYR A 270 4.13 16.24 -17.87
CA TYR A 270 4.29 16.66 -19.26
C TYR A 270 3.43 15.86 -20.22
N LYS A 271 3.14 14.61 -19.87
CA LYS A 271 2.38 13.68 -20.70
C LYS A 271 1.63 12.70 -19.81
N ASN A 272 0.45 12.27 -20.26
CA ASN A 272 -0.19 11.09 -19.71
C ASN A 272 0.30 9.84 -20.47
N PRO A 273 1.19 9.00 -19.89
CA PRO A 273 1.64 7.75 -20.50
C PRO A 273 0.57 6.65 -20.49
N CYS A 274 -0.54 6.83 -19.76
CA CYS A 274 -1.58 5.82 -19.54
C CYS A 274 -2.64 5.75 -20.65
N GLY A 275 -2.24 6.05 -21.89
CA GLY A 275 -3.14 6.18 -23.03
C GLY A 275 -4.04 7.43 -22.97
N VAL A 276 -4.36 7.99 -24.13
CA VAL A 276 -5.23 9.17 -24.23
C VAL A 276 -6.64 8.79 -23.78
N ASN A 277 -7.10 9.34 -22.65
CA ASN A 277 -8.41 9.07 -22.04
C ASN A 277 -8.68 7.59 -21.72
N ARG A 278 -7.63 6.78 -21.52
CA ARG A 278 -7.75 5.35 -21.16
C ARG A 278 -7.43 5.07 -19.69
N GLY A 279 -6.77 6.00 -19.04
CA GLY A 279 -6.40 5.90 -17.63
C GLY A 279 -5.86 7.20 -17.07
N LYS A 280 -5.70 7.20 -15.75
CA LYS A 280 -5.11 8.31 -14.99
C LYS A 280 -3.67 7.96 -14.59
N CYS A 281 -2.77 8.93 -14.76
CA CYS A 281 -1.38 8.83 -14.35
C CYS A 281 -1.20 9.33 -12.92
N TYR A 282 -0.49 8.55 -12.10
CA TYR A 282 -0.11 8.91 -10.74
C TYR A 282 1.41 8.81 -10.60
N ASN A 283 2.03 9.74 -9.87
CA ASN A 283 3.48 9.72 -9.68
C ASN A 283 3.89 8.56 -8.76
N ASN A 284 5.04 7.95 -9.08
CA ASN A 284 5.64 6.85 -8.34
C ASN A 284 7.11 7.17 -8.03
N PRO A 285 7.36 8.14 -7.12
CA PRO A 285 8.69 8.66 -6.85
C PRO A 285 9.68 7.62 -6.30
N ASP A 286 9.20 6.51 -5.74
CA ASP A 286 10.06 5.49 -5.13
C ASP A 286 10.56 4.43 -6.15
N ASN A 287 10.03 4.40 -7.37
CA ASN A 287 10.42 3.41 -8.37
C ASN A 287 11.45 3.99 -9.34
N LEU A 288 12.66 3.43 -9.30
CA LEU A 288 13.80 3.84 -10.13
C LEU A 288 13.60 3.59 -11.63
N THR A 289 12.75 2.64 -12.01
CA THR A 289 12.55 2.27 -13.43
C THR A 289 11.41 3.03 -14.09
N ARG A 290 10.36 3.34 -13.32
CA ARG A 290 9.13 3.99 -13.78
C ARG A 290 8.63 4.92 -12.70
N ASP A 291 8.79 6.22 -12.91
CA ASP A 291 8.41 7.27 -11.96
C ASP A 291 6.91 7.57 -11.97
N TYR A 292 6.09 6.72 -12.59
CA TYR A 292 4.63 6.81 -12.63
C TYR A 292 3.97 5.43 -12.54
N ILE A 293 2.67 5.45 -12.24
CA ILE A 293 1.76 4.30 -12.26
C ILE A 293 0.49 4.71 -13.02
N CYS A 294 0.00 3.80 -13.85
CA CYS A 294 -1.26 3.95 -14.56
C CYS A 294 -2.39 3.23 -13.85
N VAL A 295 -3.48 3.96 -13.62
CA VAL A 295 -4.75 3.38 -13.17
C VAL A 295 -5.74 3.47 -14.31
N CYS A 296 -6.03 2.31 -14.90
CA CYS A 296 -6.85 2.20 -16.10
C CYS A 296 -8.33 2.36 -15.78
N ASP A 297 -9.06 2.95 -16.72
CA ASP A 297 -10.51 2.87 -16.70
C ASP A 297 -10.93 1.42 -16.93
N LYS A 298 -12.13 1.04 -16.44
CA LYS A 298 -12.61 -0.35 -16.44
C LYS A 298 -12.60 -1.04 -17.83
N LYS A 299 -12.58 -0.26 -18.91
CA LYS A 299 -12.59 -0.72 -20.31
C LYS A 299 -11.20 -1.06 -20.83
N PHE A 300 -10.15 -0.77 -20.08
CA PHE A 300 -8.76 -0.94 -20.51
C PHE A 300 -7.94 -1.62 -19.42
N PHE A 301 -6.84 -2.27 -19.83
CA PHE A 301 -5.88 -2.88 -18.92
C PHE A 301 -4.46 -2.83 -19.53
N GLY A 302 -3.49 -3.29 -18.74
CA GLY A 302 -2.07 -3.21 -19.09
C GLY A 302 -1.34 -2.20 -18.22
N ASP A 303 -0.02 -2.13 -18.41
CA ASP A 303 0.86 -1.26 -17.63
C ASP A 303 0.71 0.22 -18.02
N HIS A 304 0.20 0.48 -19.22
CA HIS A 304 -0.06 1.78 -19.82
C HIS A 304 -1.52 1.95 -20.25
N CYS A 305 -2.41 1.06 -19.81
CA CYS A 305 -3.81 1.03 -20.27
C CYS A 305 -3.92 0.93 -21.80
N GLU A 306 -2.99 0.19 -22.40
CA GLU A 306 -2.79 0.05 -23.83
C GLU A 306 -3.75 -0.97 -24.46
N PHE A 307 -4.26 -1.91 -23.66
CA PHE A 307 -5.14 -3.00 -24.13
C PHE A 307 -6.60 -2.75 -23.75
N ASP A 308 -7.50 -3.17 -24.62
CA ASP A 308 -8.95 -3.11 -24.37
C ASP A 308 -9.39 -4.34 -23.57
N SER A 309 -10.07 -4.12 -22.44
CA SER A 309 -10.59 -5.18 -21.58
C SER A 309 -11.72 -5.94 -22.26
N ALA A 310 -11.70 -7.26 -22.14
CA ALA A 310 -12.81 -8.10 -22.56
C ALA A 310 -14.08 -7.74 -21.79
N VAL A 311 -15.24 -7.79 -22.45
CA VAL A 311 -16.52 -7.38 -21.89
C VAL A 311 -17.62 -8.37 -22.21
N ILE A 312 -18.41 -8.67 -21.19
CA ILE A 312 -19.70 -9.34 -21.35
C ILE A 312 -20.84 -8.41 -20.95
N ARG A 313 -21.82 -8.30 -21.84
CA ARG A 313 -23.10 -7.64 -21.59
C ARG A 313 -24.18 -8.70 -21.48
N ILE A 314 -24.81 -8.76 -20.32
CA ILE A 314 -25.87 -9.72 -20.01
C ILE A 314 -27.19 -8.97 -19.97
N ASN A 315 -28.12 -9.37 -20.82
CA ASN A 315 -29.50 -8.88 -20.85
C ASN A 315 -30.43 -9.94 -20.24
N PHE A 316 -30.95 -9.67 -19.05
CA PHE A 316 -31.90 -10.51 -18.36
C PHE A 316 -33.32 -10.16 -18.79
N THR A 317 -33.96 -11.09 -19.49
CA THR A 317 -35.30 -10.89 -20.05
C THR A 317 -36.40 -11.20 -19.06
N ASP A 318 -36.19 -12.18 -18.19
CA ASP A 318 -37.20 -12.61 -17.21
C ASP A 318 -36.55 -13.26 -15.98
N PHE A 319 -37.12 -12.97 -14.81
CA PHE A 319 -36.79 -13.54 -13.50
C PHE A 319 -37.99 -14.25 -12.85
N VAL A 320 -39.12 -14.44 -13.55
CA VAL A 320 -40.35 -15.06 -13.04
C VAL A 320 -40.08 -16.42 -12.36
N PHE A 321 -39.15 -17.23 -12.88
CA PHE A 321 -38.77 -18.52 -12.30
C PHE A 321 -38.32 -18.43 -10.83
N VAL A 322 -37.71 -17.31 -10.44
CA VAL A 322 -37.18 -17.09 -9.08
C VAL A 322 -38.00 -16.10 -8.25
N GLN A 323 -38.98 -15.44 -8.87
CA GLN A 323 -39.91 -14.51 -8.22
C GLN A 323 -41.18 -15.27 -7.78
N SER A 324 -41.10 -16.03 -6.69
CA SER A 324 -42.28 -16.59 -6.01
C SER A 324 -42.65 -15.70 -4.82
N PRO A 325 -43.94 -15.49 -4.50
CA PRO A 325 -44.36 -14.73 -3.31
C PRO A 325 -43.79 -15.29 -2.00
N SER A 326 -43.40 -16.57 -1.97
CA SER A 326 -42.74 -17.21 -0.82
C SER A 326 -41.21 -17.15 -0.83
N ASN A 327 -40.57 -16.64 -1.90
CA ASN A 327 -39.12 -16.56 -2.07
C ASN A 327 -38.65 -15.13 -2.33
N PHE A 328 -37.95 -14.55 -1.35
CA PHE A 328 -37.33 -13.23 -1.49
C PHE A 328 -35.85 -13.37 -1.84
N ILE A 329 -35.41 -12.83 -2.99
CA ILE A 329 -34.00 -12.84 -3.40
C ILE A 329 -33.25 -11.76 -2.64
N MET A 330 -32.28 -12.17 -1.82
CA MET A 330 -31.51 -11.27 -0.96
C MET A 330 -30.28 -10.71 -1.69
N SER A 331 -29.59 -11.56 -2.45
CA SER A 331 -28.40 -11.17 -3.19
C SER A 331 -28.17 -12.08 -4.38
N SER A 332 -27.42 -11.56 -5.34
CA SER A 332 -26.94 -12.31 -6.48
C SER A 332 -25.46 -12.05 -6.71
N ILE A 333 -24.75 -13.09 -7.12
CA ILE A 333 -23.33 -13.01 -7.42
C ILE A 333 -23.10 -13.54 -8.82
N ILE A 334 -22.49 -12.74 -9.68
CA ILE A 334 -22.02 -13.19 -10.99
C ILE A 334 -20.53 -13.43 -10.90
N GLN A 335 -20.09 -14.64 -11.24
CA GLN A 335 -18.69 -15.04 -11.25
C GLN A 335 -18.28 -15.43 -12.66
N LEU A 336 -17.16 -14.87 -13.13
CA LEU A 336 -16.49 -15.33 -14.34
C LEU A 336 -15.33 -16.24 -13.92
N CYS A 337 -15.29 -17.47 -14.44
CA CYS A 337 -14.34 -18.47 -14.02
C CYS A 337 -13.61 -19.11 -15.21
N ASP A 338 -12.39 -19.56 -14.93
CA ASP A 338 -11.68 -20.53 -15.78
C ASP A 338 -11.69 -21.90 -15.12
N LEU A 339 -11.40 -22.93 -15.91
CA LEU A 339 -11.15 -24.27 -15.41
C LEU A 339 -9.64 -24.51 -15.33
N HIS A 340 -9.19 -25.03 -14.19
CA HIS A 340 -7.81 -25.47 -14.09
C HIS A 340 -7.62 -26.76 -14.88
N ASN A 341 -6.75 -26.75 -15.89
CA ASN A 341 -6.59 -27.84 -16.87
C ASN A 341 -6.24 -29.21 -16.28
N LYS A 342 -5.74 -29.29 -15.04
CA LYS A 342 -5.30 -30.56 -14.41
C LYS A 342 -6.21 -31.04 -13.29
N THR A 343 -6.70 -30.12 -12.47
CA THR A 343 -7.53 -30.46 -11.29
C THR A 343 -9.02 -30.30 -11.57
N PHE A 344 -9.37 -29.63 -12.68
CA PHE A 344 -10.73 -29.24 -13.02
C PHE A 344 -11.39 -28.31 -12.00
N ASP A 345 -10.59 -27.68 -11.14
CA ASP A 345 -11.06 -26.68 -10.19
C ASP A 345 -11.49 -25.42 -10.92
N LEU A 346 -12.55 -24.78 -10.40
CA LEU A 346 -13.03 -23.50 -10.89
C LEU A 346 -12.17 -22.37 -10.30
N ILE A 347 -11.46 -21.66 -11.16
CA ILE A 347 -10.66 -20.49 -10.78
C ILE A 347 -11.51 -19.25 -11.05
N VAL A 348 -11.99 -18.60 -9.99
CA VAL A 348 -12.72 -17.34 -10.11
C VAL A 348 -11.77 -16.23 -10.57
N ARG A 349 -12.04 -15.64 -11.73
CA ARG A 349 -11.27 -14.51 -12.29
C ARG A 349 -11.90 -13.17 -11.98
N GLU A 350 -13.23 -13.11 -12.01
CA GLU A 350 -13.99 -11.91 -11.68
C GLU A 350 -15.21 -12.26 -10.84
N LYS A 351 -15.56 -11.38 -9.90
CA LYS A 351 -16.78 -11.49 -9.10
C LYS A 351 -17.51 -10.15 -9.01
N ARG A 352 -18.83 -10.18 -9.22
CA ARG A 352 -19.73 -9.03 -9.04
C ARG A 352 -20.86 -9.42 -8.11
N VAL A 353 -21.07 -8.62 -7.07
CA VAL A 353 -22.10 -8.84 -6.05
C VAL A 353 -23.16 -7.77 -6.22
N TYR A 354 -24.42 -8.18 -6.22
CA TYR A 354 -25.58 -7.31 -6.31
C TYR A 354 -26.50 -7.58 -5.11
N GLN A 355 -27.06 -6.51 -4.56
CA GLN A 355 -28.14 -6.62 -3.59
C GLN A 355 -29.44 -6.92 -4.34
N GLY A 356 -30.09 -8.03 -4.01
CA GLY A 356 -31.20 -8.57 -4.80
C GLY A 356 -30.76 -9.06 -6.19
N LEU A 357 -31.58 -8.80 -7.20
CA LEU A 357 -31.31 -9.15 -8.59
C LEU A 357 -30.46 -8.08 -9.29
N PRO A 358 -29.62 -8.45 -10.28
CA PRO A 358 -28.92 -7.48 -11.10
C PRO A 358 -29.91 -6.67 -11.94
N SER A 359 -29.46 -5.52 -12.43
CA SER A 359 -30.21 -4.74 -13.42
C SER A 359 -30.45 -5.55 -14.70
N HIS A 360 -31.57 -5.27 -15.39
CA HIS A 360 -31.95 -5.93 -16.65
C HIS A 360 -30.80 -6.00 -17.66
N THR A 361 -29.97 -4.95 -17.76
CA THR A 361 -28.72 -5.00 -18.50
C THR A 361 -27.55 -4.81 -17.54
N THR A 362 -26.63 -5.76 -17.55
CA THR A 362 -25.42 -5.74 -16.72
C THR A 362 -24.19 -5.91 -17.59
N GLU A 363 -23.20 -5.02 -17.42
CA GLU A 363 -21.92 -5.09 -18.13
C GLU A 363 -20.79 -5.42 -17.16
N ILE A 364 -19.98 -6.43 -17.51
CA ILE A 364 -18.84 -6.89 -16.71
C ILE A 364 -17.60 -6.86 -17.58
N PHE A 365 -16.61 -6.06 -17.17
CA PHE A 365 -15.29 -5.99 -17.78
C PHE A 365 -14.33 -6.93 -17.05
N HIS A 366 -13.47 -7.59 -17.81
CA HIS A 366 -12.39 -8.43 -17.32
C HIS A 366 -11.05 -7.91 -17.86
N ASN A 367 -10.06 -7.76 -16.97
CA ASN A 367 -8.75 -7.19 -17.30
C ASN A 367 -7.85 -8.19 -18.07
N ASN A 368 -8.32 -8.63 -19.24
CA ASN A 368 -7.62 -9.53 -20.15
C ASN A 368 -8.20 -9.37 -21.56
N HIS A 369 -7.50 -9.91 -22.56
CA HIS A 369 -7.92 -9.89 -23.97
C HIS A 369 -9.17 -10.74 -24.23
N TYR A 370 -9.42 -11.76 -23.40
CA TYR A 370 -10.50 -12.72 -23.58
C TYR A 370 -11.26 -12.90 -22.27
N LEU A 371 -12.57 -13.11 -22.38
CA LEU A 371 -13.42 -13.49 -21.28
C LEU A 371 -13.03 -14.88 -20.75
N PRO A 372 -13.22 -15.15 -19.45
CA PRO A 372 -13.06 -16.47 -18.88
C PRO A 372 -14.00 -17.50 -19.54
N MET A 373 -13.66 -18.78 -19.44
CA MET A 373 -14.38 -19.84 -20.17
C MET A 373 -15.86 -19.99 -19.78
N LEU A 374 -16.21 -19.65 -18.55
CA LEU A 374 -17.56 -19.82 -18.03
C LEU A 374 -18.00 -18.65 -17.16
N ALA A 375 -19.31 -18.41 -17.13
CA ALA A 375 -19.92 -17.55 -16.11
C ALA A 375 -21.07 -18.23 -15.40
N ILE A 376 -21.09 -18.05 -14.08
CA ILE A 376 -22.09 -18.60 -13.18
C ILE A 376 -22.73 -17.46 -12.40
N MET A 377 -24.05 -17.54 -12.24
CA MET A 377 -24.82 -16.72 -11.34
C MET A 377 -25.23 -17.54 -10.13
N LYS A 378 -24.97 -17.02 -8.93
CA LYS A 378 -25.43 -17.57 -7.66
C LYS A 378 -26.54 -16.68 -7.13
N LEU A 379 -27.65 -17.29 -6.73
CA LEU A 379 -28.80 -16.60 -6.13
C LEU A 379 -29.01 -17.07 -4.70
N TYR A 380 -29.02 -16.10 -3.79
CA TYR A 380 -29.35 -16.33 -2.39
C TYR A 380 -30.77 -15.85 -2.15
N HIS A 381 -31.64 -16.76 -1.74
CA HIS A 381 -33.04 -16.47 -1.45
C HIS A 381 -33.40 -16.83 0.00
N LYS A 382 -34.43 -16.17 0.49
CA LYS A 382 -35.07 -16.41 1.79
C LYS A 382 -36.43 -17.03 1.52
N GLN A 383 -36.65 -18.24 2.03
CA GLN A 383 -37.88 -18.99 1.85
C GLN A 383 -38.72 -18.91 3.13
N GLN A 384 -40.01 -18.63 2.99
CA GLN A 384 -40.95 -18.61 4.10
C GLN A 384 -41.47 -20.02 4.37
N LEU A 385 -41.13 -20.58 5.53
CA LEU A 385 -41.58 -21.89 6.01
C LEU A 385 -42.22 -21.69 7.39
N SER A 386 -43.55 -21.77 7.47
CA SER A 386 -44.33 -21.76 8.72
C SER A 386 -43.85 -20.71 9.75
N ASN A 387 -44.23 -19.44 9.55
CA ASN A 387 -43.93 -18.27 10.40
C ASN A 387 -42.44 -17.89 10.60
N ASP A 388 -41.50 -18.78 10.30
CA ASP A 388 -40.07 -18.49 10.30
C ASP A 388 -39.53 -18.34 8.87
N TYR A 389 -38.50 -17.52 8.74
CA TYR A 389 -37.81 -17.35 7.48
C TYR A 389 -36.43 -17.98 7.51
N VAL A 390 -36.16 -18.92 6.59
CA VAL A 390 -34.86 -19.58 6.47
C VAL A 390 -34.18 -19.08 5.20
N ALA A 391 -32.98 -18.51 5.34
CA ALA A 391 -32.15 -18.15 4.20
C ALA A 391 -31.44 -19.39 3.66
N ASN A 392 -31.46 -19.59 2.34
CA ASN A 392 -30.78 -20.71 1.68
C ASN A 392 -29.27 -20.42 1.52
N LEU A 393 -28.58 -20.32 2.66
CA LEU A 393 -27.16 -19.96 2.72
C LEU A 393 -26.23 -21.13 2.43
N LYS A 394 -26.67 -22.35 2.74
CA LYS A 394 -25.89 -23.57 2.53
C LYS A 394 -25.99 -24.10 1.10
N GLN A 395 -27.03 -23.74 0.33
CA GLN A 395 -27.25 -24.25 -1.02
C GLN A 395 -27.82 -23.16 -1.96
N PRO A 396 -27.08 -22.08 -2.26
CA PRO A 396 -27.57 -21.06 -3.18
C PRO A 396 -27.97 -21.67 -4.52
N ALA A 397 -28.94 -21.07 -5.20
CA ALA A 397 -29.34 -21.53 -6.52
C ALA A 397 -28.28 -21.11 -7.55
N TYR A 398 -27.73 -22.08 -8.28
CA TYR A 398 -26.70 -21.84 -9.30
C TYR A 398 -27.31 -21.86 -10.69
N PHE A 399 -26.92 -20.88 -11.50
CA PHE A 399 -27.32 -20.78 -12.90
C PHE A 399 -26.10 -20.58 -13.78
N ILE A 400 -25.98 -21.35 -14.85
CA ILE A 400 -24.94 -21.15 -15.86
C ILE A 400 -25.44 -20.07 -16.81
N LEU A 401 -24.65 -19.01 -16.97
CA LEU A 401 -24.94 -17.93 -17.90
C LEU A 401 -24.37 -18.25 -19.28
N TYR A 402 -23.11 -18.69 -19.34
CA TYR A 402 -22.50 -19.19 -20.57
C TYR A 402 -21.36 -20.15 -20.27
N ILE A 403 -21.03 -20.97 -21.28
CA ILE A 403 -19.80 -21.73 -21.38
C ILE A 403 -19.30 -21.54 -22.81
N THR A 404 -18.09 -21.00 -22.98
CA THR A 404 -17.45 -20.85 -24.29
C THR A 404 -16.04 -21.42 -24.25
N PRO A 405 -15.72 -22.43 -25.09
CA PRO A 405 -14.35 -22.90 -25.25
C PRO A 405 -13.53 -21.95 -26.13
N PHE A 406 -14.17 -20.99 -26.79
CA PHE A 406 -13.53 -20.06 -27.71
C PHE A 406 -13.05 -18.80 -26.98
N LYS A 407 -11.94 -18.26 -27.48
CA LYS A 407 -11.40 -16.97 -27.06
C LYS A 407 -12.31 -15.84 -27.57
N VAL A 408 -13.12 -15.30 -26.66
CA VAL A 408 -14.10 -14.24 -26.96
C VAL A 408 -13.71 -12.97 -26.21
N SER A 409 -13.54 -11.85 -26.91
CA SER A 409 -13.28 -10.54 -26.29
C SER A 409 -14.56 -9.77 -25.96
N HIS A 410 -15.59 -9.89 -26.80
CA HIS A 410 -16.88 -9.24 -26.62
C HIS A 410 -18.01 -10.26 -26.71
N MET A 411 -18.86 -10.32 -25.68
CA MET A 411 -20.03 -11.18 -25.65
C MET A 411 -21.29 -10.39 -25.27
N ASN A 412 -22.33 -10.49 -26.10
CA ASN A 412 -23.67 -10.03 -25.77
C ASN A 412 -24.53 -11.27 -25.54
N LEU A 413 -24.96 -11.47 -24.30
CA LEU A 413 -25.75 -12.60 -23.88
C LEU A 413 -27.16 -12.15 -23.51
N THR A 414 -28.16 -12.83 -24.03
CA THR A 414 -29.53 -12.73 -23.52
C THR A 414 -29.79 -13.94 -22.64
N SER A 415 -30.03 -13.72 -21.35
CA SER A 415 -30.20 -14.79 -20.37
C SER A 415 -31.63 -14.82 -19.83
N ILE A 416 -32.29 -15.96 -20.00
CA ILE A 416 -33.55 -16.29 -19.32
C ILE A 416 -33.20 -17.16 -18.13
N ILE A 417 -33.64 -16.78 -16.92
CA ILE A 417 -33.47 -17.61 -15.73
C ILE A 417 -34.62 -18.61 -15.68
N ASN A 418 -34.32 -19.87 -15.96
CA ASN A 418 -35.30 -20.97 -16.03
C ASN A 418 -34.65 -22.31 -15.62
N MET A 419 -35.42 -23.39 -15.74
CA MET A 419 -34.96 -24.74 -15.38
C MET A 419 -33.82 -25.27 -16.27
N THR A 420 -33.66 -24.77 -17.50
CA THR A 420 -32.60 -25.26 -18.41
C THR A 420 -31.21 -24.77 -18.00
N ASN A 421 -31.15 -23.58 -17.39
CA ASN A 421 -29.89 -22.98 -16.96
C ASN A 421 -29.63 -23.20 -15.47
N TYR A 422 -30.63 -23.71 -14.75
CA TYR A 422 -30.55 -24.06 -13.34
C TYR A 422 -29.72 -25.34 -13.14
N CYS A 423 -28.85 -25.35 -12.13
CA CYS A 423 -28.03 -26.50 -11.79
C CYS A 423 -28.53 -27.15 -10.48
N PRO A 424 -29.47 -28.12 -10.55
CA PRO A 424 -30.14 -28.68 -9.37
C PRO A 424 -29.25 -29.55 -8.47
N HIS A 425 -28.10 -30.02 -8.97
CA HIS A 425 -27.23 -30.99 -8.28
C HIS A 425 -25.86 -30.42 -7.85
N THR A 426 -25.66 -29.11 -7.88
CA THR A 426 -24.41 -28.51 -7.38
C THR A 426 -24.15 -28.89 -5.93
N ALA A 427 -25.19 -28.96 -5.09
CA ALA A 427 -25.08 -29.42 -3.70
C ALA A 427 -24.46 -30.83 -3.58
N ILE A 428 -24.76 -31.75 -4.50
CA ILE A 428 -24.23 -33.13 -4.52
C ILE A 428 -22.80 -33.15 -5.08
N ALA A 429 -22.51 -32.32 -6.09
CA ALA A 429 -21.17 -32.20 -6.68
C ALA A 429 -20.15 -31.59 -5.70
N PHE A 430 -20.55 -30.59 -4.91
CA PHE A 430 -19.71 -29.98 -3.88
C PHE A 430 -19.66 -30.79 -2.56
N GLN A 431 -20.58 -31.75 -2.35
CA GLN A 431 -20.55 -32.67 -1.20
C GLN A 431 -19.54 -33.81 -1.33
N LYS A 432 -19.10 -34.18 -2.54
CA LYS A 432 -18.21 -35.35 -2.74
C LYS A 432 -16.79 -35.21 -2.15
N ASN A 433 -16.41 -34.02 -1.67
CA ASN A 433 -15.18 -33.78 -0.90
C ASN A 433 -15.41 -33.62 0.61
N ILE A 434 -16.60 -33.94 1.12
CA ILE A 434 -16.98 -33.69 2.51
C ILE A 434 -17.30 -35.03 3.19
N SER A 435 -16.26 -35.84 3.44
CA SER A 435 -16.32 -36.88 4.47
C SER A 435 -15.77 -36.40 5.82
N ASP A 436 -15.20 -35.18 5.90
CA ASP A 436 -14.59 -34.65 7.15
C ASP A 436 -15.18 -33.32 7.66
N ALA A 437 -16.16 -32.68 6.99
CA ALA A 437 -16.65 -31.36 7.41
C ALA A 437 -17.87 -31.36 8.37
N SER A 438 -18.26 -32.52 8.92
CA SER A 438 -19.28 -32.58 9.98
C SER A 438 -18.76 -32.07 11.33
N TYR A 439 -17.45 -31.84 11.49
CA TYR A 439 -16.85 -31.33 12.73
C TYR A 439 -16.44 -29.84 12.71
N LEU A 440 -16.58 -29.12 11.59
CA LEU A 440 -16.16 -27.71 11.48
C LEU A 440 -17.32 -26.71 11.29
N SER A 441 -18.54 -27.19 11.01
CA SER A 441 -19.67 -26.33 10.65
C SER A 441 -20.41 -25.66 11.82
N GLU A 442 -20.25 -26.13 13.06
CA GLU A 442 -21.11 -25.69 14.18
C GLU A 442 -20.47 -24.63 15.08
N TYR A 443 -19.14 -24.47 15.02
CA TYR A 443 -18.41 -23.58 15.92
C TYR A 443 -17.85 -22.29 15.30
N GLU A 444 -17.74 -22.17 13.96
CA GLU A 444 -16.98 -21.06 13.35
C GLU A 444 -17.82 -19.84 12.90
N CYS A 445 -19.16 -20.00 12.81
CA CYS A 445 -20.11 -18.94 12.43
C CYS A 445 -20.99 -18.43 13.59
N SER A 446 -20.86 -18.98 14.79
CA SER A 446 -21.73 -18.61 15.91
C SER A 446 -21.34 -17.23 16.48
N GLY A 447 -22.24 -16.24 16.36
CA GLY A 447 -22.11 -14.93 17.00
C GLY A 447 -21.35 -13.82 16.25
N ARG A 448 -20.94 -14.02 14.98
CA ARG A 448 -20.22 -12.98 14.20
C ARG A 448 -21.11 -11.88 13.62
N CYS A 449 -22.35 -12.20 13.27
CA CYS A 449 -23.34 -11.23 12.83
C CYS A 449 -24.18 -10.77 14.01
N ARG A 450 -24.26 -9.46 14.23
CA ARG A 450 -24.98 -8.83 15.33
C ARG A 450 -26.47 -8.66 15.02
N ALA A 451 -27.24 -8.34 16.06
CA ALA A 451 -28.65 -7.99 15.97
C ALA A 451 -29.54 -9.03 15.24
N GLY A 452 -29.23 -10.32 15.39
CA GLY A 452 -29.96 -11.39 14.70
C GLY A 452 -29.64 -11.50 13.20
N GLY A 453 -28.55 -10.86 12.75
CA GLY A 453 -28.04 -11.02 11.39
C GLY A 453 -27.58 -12.45 11.11
N GLN A 454 -27.81 -12.91 9.88
CA GLN A 454 -27.47 -14.27 9.47
C GLN A 454 -26.12 -14.28 8.73
N CYS A 455 -25.21 -15.14 9.17
CA CYS A 455 -23.86 -15.25 8.63
C CYS A 455 -23.83 -16.19 7.42
N ILE A 456 -23.28 -15.73 6.30
CA ILE A 456 -22.94 -16.53 5.12
C ILE A 456 -21.44 -16.67 5.06
N HIS A 457 -20.92 -17.89 4.95
CA HIS A 457 -19.51 -18.10 4.63
C HIS A 457 -19.29 -17.97 3.11
N GLY A 458 -18.21 -17.31 2.73
CA GLY A 458 -17.81 -17.06 1.35
C GLY A 458 -17.02 -18.23 0.77
N ASP A 459 -15.73 -18.04 0.53
CA ASP A 459 -14.82 -19.08 0.06
C ASP A 459 -14.65 -20.21 1.10
N LEU A 460 -14.60 -21.47 0.66
CA LEU A 460 -14.35 -22.62 1.53
C LEU A 460 -12.89 -22.66 2.04
N ASP A 461 -11.97 -22.01 1.32
CA ASP A 461 -10.54 -21.98 1.63
C ASP A 461 -10.08 -20.70 2.38
N ASP A 462 -10.93 -19.67 2.48
CA ASP A 462 -10.62 -18.42 3.23
C ASP A 462 -11.53 -18.25 4.46
N ARG A 463 -10.95 -18.54 5.64
CA ARG A 463 -11.61 -18.48 6.94
C ARG A 463 -12.12 -17.09 7.36
N LYS A 464 -11.85 -16.02 6.61
CA LYS A 464 -12.38 -14.67 6.89
C LYS A 464 -13.27 -14.10 5.79
N ASP A 465 -13.54 -14.83 4.72
CA ASP A 465 -14.56 -14.44 3.74
C ASP A 465 -15.94 -14.81 4.31
N PHE A 466 -16.63 -13.86 4.93
CA PHE A 466 -18.00 -14.03 5.38
C PHE A 466 -18.81 -12.75 5.16
N VAL A 467 -20.12 -12.90 4.96
CA VAL A 467 -21.05 -11.80 4.74
C VAL A 467 -22.19 -11.93 5.73
N CYS A 468 -22.52 -10.86 6.44
CA CYS A 468 -23.68 -10.82 7.31
C CYS A 468 -24.90 -10.23 6.58
N LEU A 469 -26.01 -10.95 6.67
CA LEU A 469 -27.31 -10.51 6.17
C LEU A 469 -28.11 -9.89 7.30
N CYS A 470 -28.39 -8.61 7.17
CA CYS A 470 -28.98 -7.83 8.26
C CYS A 470 -30.50 -7.88 8.24
N PRO A 471 -31.16 -7.97 9.41
CA PRO A 471 -32.59 -7.79 9.51
C PRO A 471 -33.00 -6.37 9.09
N ARG A 472 -34.31 -6.16 8.88
CA ARG A 472 -34.83 -4.83 8.55
C ARG A 472 -34.41 -3.83 9.63
N CYS A 473 -34.08 -2.63 9.17
CA CYS A 473 -33.53 -1.55 9.99
C CYS A 473 -32.11 -1.77 10.50
N TYR A 474 -31.41 -2.85 10.14
CA TYR A 474 -30.00 -3.05 10.49
C TYR A 474 -29.07 -3.04 9.27
N TYR A 475 -27.86 -2.49 9.41
CA TYR A 475 -26.85 -2.39 8.34
C TYR A 475 -25.40 -2.45 8.88
N GLY A 476 -24.42 -2.50 7.97
CA GLY A 476 -22.99 -2.69 8.28
C GLY A 476 -22.48 -4.09 7.92
N SER A 477 -21.17 -4.29 7.89
CA SER A 477 -20.53 -5.56 7.46
C SER A 477 -20.94 -6.75 8.33
N VAL A 478 -21.32 -6.49 9.58
CA VAL A 478 -21.78 -7.48 10.55
C VAL A 478 -23.14 -7.15 11.17
N CYS A 479 -23.95 -6.30 10.52
CA CYS A 479 -25.28 -5.90 11.00
C CYS A 479 -25.28 -5.16 12.34
N GLN A 480 -24.23 -4.36 12.56
CA GLN A 480 -23.98 -3.66 13.81
C GLN A 480 -24.75 -2.35 13.98
N HIS A 481 -25.34 -1.79 12.91
CA HIS A 481 -26.01 -0.49 12.96
C HIS A 481 -27.53 -0.66 12.88
N ASN A 482 -28.32 0.09 13.67
CA ASN A 482 -29.79 0.11 13.65
C ASN A 482 -30.31 1.48 13.16
N THR A 483 -31.38 1.52 12.35
CA THR A 483 -32.03 2.72 11.81
C THR A 483 -33.32 3.11 12.53
N GLU A 484 -33.82 2.32 13.48
CA GLU A 484 -35.01 2.69 14.28
C GLU A 484 -34.70 3.71 15.38
N LEU A 485 -33.43 3.88 15.72
CA LEU A 485 -32.93 4.83 16.71
C LEU A 485 -31.90 5.74 16.02
N PHE A 486 -32.36 6.69 15.22
CA PHE A 486 -31.48 7.77 14.77
C PHE A 486 -31.15 8.70 15.96
N SER A 487 -30.09 8.38 16.67
CA SER A 487 -29.11 9.37 17.11
C SER A 487 -27.72 8.79 16.90
N PHE A 488 -26.96 9.40 15.97
CA PHE A 488 -25.63 8.94 15.63
C PHE A 488 -24.69 9.03 16.84
N THR A 489 -23.93 7.97 17.12
CA THR A 489 -22.70 8.05 17.90
C THR A 489 -21.54 7.36 17.17
N LEU A 490 -20.40 8.05 17.18
CA LEU A 490 -19.23 7.89 16.29
C LEU A 490 -18.44 6.58 16.49
N GLU A 491 -18.76 5.79 17.53
CA GLU A 491 -17.98 4.62 17.92
C GLU A 491 -18.32 3.34 17.14
N THR A 492 -19.47 3.30 16.44
CA THR A 492 -19.93 2.06 15.80
C THR A 492 -19.23 1.77 14.46
N LEU A 493 -18.52 2.73 13.87
CA LEU A 493 -17.79 2.59 12.60
C LEU A 493 -16.37 1.99 12.76
N LEU A 494 -15.87 1.84 13.99
CA LEU A 494 -14.45 1.58 14.27
C LEU A 494 -14.08 0.11 14.56
N THR A 495 -15.03 -0.84 14.50
CA THR A 495 -14.77 -2.22 14.96
C THR A 495 -14.50 -3.26 13.86
N ASP A 496 -14.85 -2.97 12.59
CA ASP A 496 -14.65 -3.91 11.48
C ASP A 496 -13.19 -3.97 10.95
N ASP A 497 -12.33 -3.04 11.37
CA ASP A 497 -10.93 -2.94 10.91
C ASP A 497 -9.95 -3.91 11.60
N LEU A 498 -10.42 -4.76 12.53
CA LEU A 498 -9.53 -5.57 13.39
C LEU A 498 -9.34 -7.03 12.95
N TYR A 499 -9.96 -7.52 11.86
CA TYR A 499 -9.79 -8.91 11.40
C TYR A 499 -9.57 -9.05 9.88
N SER A 500 -8.33 -8.85 9.40
CA SER A 500 -7.90 -9.29 8.06
C SER A 500 -6.82 -10.38 8.16
N PRO A 501 -6.89 -11.53 7.44
CA PRO A 501 -5.79 -12.49 7.36
C PRO A 501 -4.95 -12.20 6.14
N SER A 502 -3.67 -11.97 6.37
CA SER A 502 -2.67 -12.19 5.35
C SER A 502 -2.26 -13.67 5.39
N ASP A 503 -2.47 -14.40 4.29
CA ASP A 503 -1.63 -15.56 3.94
C ASP A 503 -1.49 -15.68 2.42
N VAL A 504 -0.50 -14.98 1.87
CA VAL A 504 0.22 -15.40 0.67
C VAL A 504 1.71 -15.34 1.01
N VAL A 505 2.22 -16.42 1.59
CA VAL A 505 3.66 -16.69 1.71
C VAL A 505 3.91 -18.11 1.20
N ARG A 506 4.33 -18.21 -0.07
CA ARG A 506 5.38 -19.12 -0.62
C ARG A 506 5.09 -19.51 -2.07
N ARG A 507 5.78 -18.86 -3.01
CA ARG A 507 6.49 -19.55 -4.10
C ARG A 507 7.72 -18.73 -4.47
N LEU A 508 8.86 -19.08 -3.90
CA LEU A 508 10.19 -18.93 -4.50
C LEU A 508 11.15 -19.78 -3.65
N PHE A 509 11.07 -21.10 -3.84
CA PHE A 509 12.17 -22.06 -3.68
C PHE A 509 11.71 -23.39 -4.26
N SER A 510 12.13 -23.72 -5.49
CA SER A 510 12.53 -25.09 -5.83
C SER A 510 13.35 -25.11 -7.12
N SER A 511 14.60 -25.55 -6.96
CA SER A 511 15.34 -26.38 -7.92
C SER A 511 15.83 -25.73 -9.23
N MET A 512 17.08 -25.25 -9.20
CA MET A 512 18.03 -25.59 -10.25
C MET A 512 18.66 -26.94 -9.90
N LYS A 513 18.30 -27.99 -10.65
CA LYS A 513 19.16 -29.13 -11.00
C LYS A 513 18.55 -29.92 -12.16
N SER A 514 19.26 -29.90 -13.29
CA SER A 514 19.40 -30.96 -14.29
C SER A 514 20.70 -30.62 -15.03
N GLN A 515 21.83 -31.28 -14.76
CA GLN A 515 22.30 -32.46 -15.51
C GLN A 515 21.91 -32.44 -16.99
N SER A 516 22.84 -31.95 -17.80
CA SER A 516 23.45 -32.69 -18.92
C SER A 516 24.95 -32.63 -18.72
#